data_AF-A0A7C6ZAH9-F1
#
_entry.id   AF-A0A7C6ZAH9-F1
#
_cell.length_a   1.000
_cell.length_b   1.000
_cell.length_c   1.000
_cell.angle_alpha   90.00
_cell.angle_beta   90.00
_cell.angle_gamma   90.00
#
_symmetry.space_group_name_H-M   'P 1'
#
loop_
_entity.id
_entity.type
_entity.pdbx_description
1 polymer ?
#
loop_
_entity_poly.entity_id
_entity_poly.type
_entity_poly.pdbx_seq_one_letter_code
_entity_poly.pdbx_strand_id
1 'polypeptide(L)'
;MRVSGATRTGVGRTIGRWLRGRRKAIVLACIAAMAAGAASWRLATWGLQDVVGYRTPYAFAIDAGQATARLTRRLVLVIVDGLGLGAVDDMPVLKDIGSRGVAFSLQVNQPSFSYPGWTTLLTGAPPEISGVSTNAFNGPVPVDSLFDAARRAGLKTALYASEDWKALFGASVAKATYVATDSADMAAVSKADSKILDSALRELEQGDARFVVVHFSSVDAAGHATGAASPAYKSASAEADAMIGKILASLDLTSDTIVVTSDHGHTARGGHGGWEKDVITVPLVAAGAGIVTPERPAPEISWAAARHEDVAPTCAALLGTSVPAHAQGKVLFEMLDAPPYAVAERAIRQAEARVAFARRYLETLGEKAPAIEPVSNAALLHNDGKYDEATELARDIDAAALEAMSGGRQRLLARQRFATVPAAVMVIAGFAWGLAVLAQLRTANMRIPVIGAAVYFGAFYAILMARGITLSMSVFNSESDVVPFFTWRMGDSMVCAFLASAISGWLACQGRKKPADVLMSGLACIYLIMLALVIQIAVSVVLDGVRFTRYLPDFRIAFKYYVDLLQTTVVGVSSPVLAGISIFVWWLRRHAGIIRVGARRRGRRSLARG
;
A
#
# COMPACT_ATOMS: atom_id res chain seq x y z
N MET A 1 -31.76 -1.87 63.75
CA MET A 1 -30.47 -1.25 64.13
C MET A 1 -29.36 -1.95 63.34
N ARG A 2 -28.46 -1.19 62.71
CA ARG A 2 -27.59 -1.62 61.60
C ARG A 2 -26.52 -2.63 62.04
N VAL A 3 -26.41 -3.68 61.22
CA VAL A 3 -25.34 -4.68 61.21
C VAL A 3 -24.08 -4.10 60.57
N SER A 4 -22.95 -4.34 61.24
CA SER A 4 -21.60 -4.03 60.77
C SER A 4 -21.04 -5.19 59.95
N GLY A 5 -20.12 -4.88 59.04
CA GLY A 5 -19.05 -5.81 58.67
C GLY A 5 -19.05 -6.29 57.22
N ALA A 6 -18.42 -5.53 56.34
CA ALA A 6 -17.76 -6.10 55.16
C ALA A 6 -16.48 -5.29 54.85
N THR A 7 -15.36 -5.93 55.12
CA THR A 7 -13.98 -5.50 54.88
C THR A 7 -13.73 -5.31 53.38
N ARG A 8 -13.64 -4.04 52.94
CA ARG A 8 -13.00 -3.70 51.65
C ARG A 8 -11.50 -3.89 51.79
N THR A 9 -10.97 -4.82 50.99
CA THR A 9 -9.58 -5.28 50.93
C THR A 9 -8.56 -4.13 50.83
N GLY A 10 -7.51 -4.22 51.64
CA GLY A 10 -6.51 -3.17 51.87
C GLY A 10 -5.60 -2.83 50.68
N VAL A 11 -5.61 -3.62 49.61
CA VAL A 11 -4.69 -3.47 48.45
C VAL A 11 -4.98 -2.22 47.63
N GLY A 12 -6.26 -1.85 47.45
CA GLY A 12 -6.65 -0.63 46.72
C GLY A 12 -6.31 0.67 47.47
N ARG A 13 -6.24 0.61 48.81
CA ARG A 13 -5.88 1.78 49.64
C ARG A 13 -4.38 2.05 49.64
N THR A 14 -3.52 1.04 49.58
CA THR A 14 -2.05 1.23 49.62
C THR A 14 -1.49 1.84 48.33
N ILE A 15 -1.96 1.39 47.16
CA ILE A 15 -1.56 1.97 45.85
C ILE A 15 -2.01 3.44 45.75
N GLY A 16 -3.26 3.71 46.16
CA GLY A 16 -3.81 5.05 46.24
C GLY A 16 -3.09 5.98 47.23
N ARG A 17 -2.38 5.46 48.24
CA ARG A 17 -1.54 6.27 49.14
C ARG A 17 -0.16 6.56 48.57
N TRP A 18 0.41 5.61 47.82
CA TRP A 18 1.75 5.70 47.24
C TRP A 18 1.84 6.77 46.13
N LEU A 19 0.75 6.96 45.37
CA LEU A 19 0.62 7.94 44.27
C LEU A 19 0.24 9.37 44.71
N ARG A 20 0.06 9.65 46.02
CA ARG A 20 -0.40 10.98 46.50
C ARG A 20 0.64 12.09 46.39
N GLY A 21 1.91 11.76 46.12
CA GLY A 21 2.94 12.75 45.87
C GLY A 21 2.83 13.33 44.46
N ARG A 22 2.38 14.59 44.32
CA ARG A 22 2.30 15.30 43.02
C ARG A 22 3.58 15.16 42.18
N ARG A 23 4.76 15.22 42.82
CA ARG A 23 6.07 15.04 42.17
C ARG A 23 6.26 13.63 41.60
N LYS A 24 5.89 12.60 42.36
CA LYS A 24 6.00 11.20 41.93
C LYS A 24 5.06 10.91 40.75
N ALA A 25 3.83 11.42 40.80
CA ALA A 25 2.87 11.27 39.71
C ALA A 25 3.37 11.93 38.40
N ILE A 26 3.96 13.13 38.48
CA ILE A 26 4.56 13.81 37.32
C ILE A 26 5.70 12.98 36.73
N VAL A 27 6.64 12.51 37.56
CA VAL A 27 7.79 11.74 37.10
C VAL A 27 7.34 10.43 36.44
N LEU A 28 6.43 9.68 37.08
CA LEU A 28 5.91 8.44 36.52
C LEU A 28 5.16 8.66 35.21
N ALA A 29 4.39 9.75 35.10
CA ALA A 29 3.68 10.09 33.88
C ALA A 29 4.63 10.47 32.73
N CYS A 30 5.70 11.23 33.01
CA CYS A 30 6.74 11.51 32.03
C CYS A 30 7.46 10.22 31.59
N ILE A 31 7.83 9.34 32.53
CA ILE A 31 8.48 8.06 32.20
C ILE A 31 7.58 7.19 31.32
N ALA A 32 6.28 7.09 31.65
CA ALA A 32 5.34 6.30 30.87
C ALA A 32 5.14 6.88 29.44
N ALA A 33 5.05 8.20 29.31
CA ALA A 33 4.97 8.87 28.01
C ALA A 33 6.24 8.65 27.17
N MET A 34 7.43 8.79 27.77
CA MET A 34 8.70 8.53 27.09
C MET A 34 8.85 7.07 26.67
N ALA A 35 8.46 6.13 27.54
CA ALA A 35 8.51 4.70 27.24
C ALA A 35 7.58 4.34 26.08
N ALA A 36 6.37 4.90 26.03
CA ALA A 36 5.47 4.74 24.90
C ALA A 36 6.03 5.35 23.62
N GLY A 37 6.63 6.55 23.68
CA GLY A 37 7.30 7.15 22.52
C GLY A 37 8.44 6.29 21.98
N ALA A 38 9.29 5.75 22.86
CA ALA A 38 10.36 4.84 22.48
C ALA A 38 9.83 3.50 21.91
N ALA A 39 8.72 2.99 22.45
CA ALA A 39 8.05 1.80 21.91
C ALA A 39 7.47 2.06 20.52
N SER A 40 6.86 3.22 20.29
CA SER A 40 6.33 3.61 18.98
C SER A 40 7.42 3.72 17.92
N TRP A 41 8.60 4.25 18.26
CA TRP A 41 9.76 4.26 17.37
C TRP A 41 10.16 2.84 16.95
N ARG A 42 10.27 1.91 17.91
CA ARG A 42 10.60 0.51 17.61
C ARG A 42 9.56 -0.15 16.70
N LEU A 43 8.28 0.06 16.98
CA LEU A 43 7.19 -0.47 16.16
C LEU A 43 7.26 0.06 14.72
N ALA A 44 7.54 1.36 14.54
CA ALA A 44 7.72 1.96 13.22
C ALA A 44 8.92 1.35 12.48
N THR A 45 10.06 1.19 13.16
CA THR A 45 11.24 0.59 12.52
C THR A 45 11.00 -0.87 12.12
N TRP A 46 10.35 -1.66 12.98
CA TRP A 46 10.06 -3.07 12.71
C TRP A 46 9.07 -3.26 11.59
N GLY A 47 8.00 -2.48 11.56
CA GLY A 47 7.04 -2.58 10.47
C GLY A 47 7.68 -2.26 9.13
N LEU A 48 8.49 -1.19 9.05
CA LEU A 48 9.11 -0.77 7.80
C LEU A 48 10.07 -1.86 7.29
N GLN A 49 10.87 -2.43 8.21
CA GLN A 49 11.75 -3.56 7.90
C GLN A 49 10.99 -4.79 7.44
N ASP A 50 9.83 -5.10 8.03
CA ASP A 50 9.02 -6.24 7.63
C ASP A 50 8.38 -6.06 6.24
N VAL A 51 8.04 -4.82 5.85
CA VAL A 51 7.48 -4.52 4.52
C VAL A 51 8.57 -4.52 3.44
N VAL A 52 9.67 -3.79 3.67
CA VAL A 52 10.78 -3.68 2.70
C VAL A 52 11.52 -5.01 2.56
N GLY A 53 11.75 -5.70 3.69
CA GLY A 53 12.40 -7.00 3.74
C GLY A 53 11.42 -8.17 3.72
N TYR A 54 10.19 -7.97 3.23
CA TYR A 54 9.16 -9.01 3.24
C TYR A 54 9.66 -10.24 2.48
N ARG A 55 9.58 -11.40 3.14
CA ARG A 55 9.86 -12.70 2.53
C ARG A 55 8.60 -13.52 2.56
N THR A 56 8.05 -13.79 1.38
CA THR A 56 6.85 -14.61 1.24
C THR A 56 7.12 -16.03 1.77
N PRO A 57 6.25 -16.58 2.63
CA PRO A 57 6.27 -18.00 2.96
C PRO A 57 5.58 -18.84 1.86
N TYR A 58 5.06 -18.22 0.81
CA TYR A 58 4.24 -18.85 -0.22
C TYR A 58 5.00 -19.19 -1.51
N ALA A 59 6.30 -18.90 -1.58
CA ALA A 59 7.19 -19.31 -2.67
C ALA A 59 7.62 -20.79 -2.59
N PHE A 60 6.75 -21.66 -2.08
CA PHE A 60 7.00 -23.11 -2.06
C PHE A 60 6.89 -23.69 -3.47
N ALA A 61 7.56 -24.82 -3.71
CA ALA A 61 7.47 -25.53 -4.98
C ALA A 61 6.10 -26.20 -5.14
N ILE A 62 5.49 -26.02 -6.31
CA ILE A 62 4.20 -26.60 -6.72
C ILE A 62 4.39 -27.13 -8.14
N ASP A 63 3.72 -28.23 -8.46
CA ASP A 63 3.66 -28.69 -9.84
C ASP A 63 2.92 -27.66 -10.71
N ALA A 64 3.50 -27.29 -11.84
CA ALA A 64 3.07 -26.16 -12.64
C ALA A 64 1.81 -26.43 -13.48
N GLY A 65 1.19 -27.60 -13.35
CA GLY A 65 0.03 -28.01 -14.13
C GLY A 65 0.36 -28.33 -15.59
N GLN A 66 -0.66 -28.68 -16.37
CA GLN A 66 -0.49 -29.12 -17.76
C GLN A 66 -0.69 -27.96 -18.76
N ALA A 67 0.01 -28.05 -19.88
CA ALA A 67 -0.16 -27.18 -21.03
C ALA A 67 -1.45 -27.51 -21.81
N THR A 68 -1.92 -26.58 -22.64
CA THR A 68 -3.11 -26.74 -23.50
C THR A 68 -2.76 -26.41 -24.96
N ALA A 69 -3.69 -26.63 -25.89
CA ALA A 69 -3.48 -26.20 -27.28
C ALA A 69 -3.31 -24.69 -27.38
N ARG A 70 -2.42 -24.18 -28.23
CA ARG A 70 -2.14 -22.73 -28.35
C ARG A 70 -3.26 -22.02 -29.12
N LEU A 71 -3.61 -20.79 -28.72
CA LEU A 71 -4.53 -19.93 -29.48
C LEU A 71 -3.79 -18.92 -30.37
N THR A 72 -2.51 -18.69 -30.11
CA THR A 72 -1.69 -17.74 -30.86
C THR A 72 -0.31 -18.30 -31.20
N ARG A 73 0.22 -17.92 -32.36
CA ARG A 73 1.59 -18.22 -32.81
C ARG A 73 2.61 -17.40 -32.04
N ARG A 74 2.33 -16.13 -31.72
CA ARG A 74 3.20 -15.27 -30.91
C ARG A 74 2.35 -14.31 -30.09
N LEU A 75 2.65 -14.22 -28.80
CA LEU A 75 2.08 -13.23 -27.90
C LEU A 75 3.11 -12.12 -27.63
N VAL A 76 2.74 -10.86 -27.90
CA VAL A 76 3.51 -9.68 -27.52
C VAL A 76 2.79 -8.96 -26.39
N LEU A 77 3.41 -8.90 -25.22
CA LEU A 77 2.95 -8.14 -24.07
C LEU A 77 3.74 -6.82 -23.99
N VAL A 78 3.08 -5.70 -24.23
CA VAL A 78 3.65 -4.36 -24.09
C VAL A 78 3.21 -3.77 -22.76
N ILE A 79 4.17 -3.36 -21.93
CA ILE A 79 3.94 -2.73 -20.63
C ILE A 79 4.42 -1.28 -20.74
N VAL A 80 3.50 -0.32 -20.62
CA VAL A 80 3.82 1.11 -20.58
C VAL A 80 3.82 1.55 -19.12
N ASP A 81 5.00 1.68 -18.52
CA ASP A 81 5.15 1.98 -17.10
C ASP A 81 4.44 3.29 -16.71
N GLY A 82 3.72 3.27 -15.60
CA GLY A 82 3.09 4.48 -15.06
C GLY A 82 1.93 5.03 -15.90
N LEU A 83 1.41 4.30 -16.90
CA LEU A 83 0.26 4.70 -17.71
C LEU A 83 -1.08 4.44 -16.98
N GLY A 84 -1.70 5.51 -16.49
CA GLY A 84 -3.05 5.46 -15.92
C GLY A 84 -4.16 5.43 -16.99
N LEU A 85 -5.33 4.86 -16.67
CA LEU A 85 -6.45 4.73 -17.61
C LEU A 85 -6.90 6.07 -18.22
N GLY A 86 -6.82 7.16 -17.46
CA GLY A 86 -7.22 8.50 -17.92
C GLY A 86 -6.39 9.09 -19.06
N ALA A 87 -5.22 8.51 -19.36
CA ALA A 87 -4.35 8.97 -20.45
C ALA A 87 -4.73 8.38 -21.83
N VAL A 88 -5.55 7.33 -21.85
CA VAL A 88 -5.87 6.57 -23.07
C VAL A 88 -6.67 7.38 -24.09
N ASP A 89 -7.38 8.42 -23.65
CA ASP A 89 -8.19 9.27 -24.54
C ASP A 89 -7.38 9.88 -25.68
N ASP A 90 -6.09 10.17 -25.42
CA ASP A 90 -5.14 10.76 -26.36
C ASP A 90 -4.25 9.72 -27.08
N MET A 91 -4.55 8.42 -26.94
CA MET A 91 -3.77 7.30 -27.49
C MET A 91 -4.54 6.57 -28.60
N PRO A 92 -4.56 7.09 -29.84
CA PRO A 92 -5.35 6.52 -30.94
C PRO A 92 -4.98 5.08 -31.31
N VAL A 93 -3.71 4.68 -31.23
CA VAL A 93 -3.30 3.29 -31.54
C VAL A 93 -3.82 2.35 -30.47
N LEU A 94 -3.67 2.69 -29.19
CA LEU A 94 -4.20 1.90 -28.09
C LEU A 94 -5.72 1.75 -28.22
N LYS A 95 -6.41 2.81 -28.64
CA LYS A 95 -7.85 2.76 -28.90
C LYS A 95 -8.22 1.87 -30.09
N ASP A 96 -7.43 1.89 -31.15
CA ASP A 96 -7.59 1.00 -32.31
C ASP A 96 -7.39 -0.48 -31.92
N ILE A 97 -6.41 -0.79 -31.07
CA ILE A 97 -6.25 -2.16 -30.54
C ILE A 97 -7.50 -2.58 -29.77
N GLY A 98 -7.98 -1.74 -28.86
CA GLY A 98 -9.18 -2.04 -28.06
C GLY A 98 -10.45 -2.19 -28.90
N SER A 99 -10.61 -1.42 -29.99
CA SER A 99 -11.78 -1.51 -30.87
C SER A 99 -11.76 -2.74 -31.79
N ARG A 100 -10.57 -3.26 -32.12
CA ARG A 100 -10.39 -4.51 -32.89
C ARG A 100 -10.55 -5.77 -32.05
N GLY A 101 -10.48 -5.67 -30.73
CA GLY A 101 -10.60 -6.81 -29.84
C GLY A 101 -11.32 -6.43 -28.56
N VAL A 102 -10.57 -6.40 -27.45
CA VAL A 102 -11.14 -6.19 -26.11
C VAL A 102 -10.42 -5.10 -25.35
N ALA A 103 -11.10 -4.54 -24.36
CA ALA A 103 -10.55 -3.57 -23.42
C ALA A 103 -11.03 -3.79 -22.00
N PHE A 104 -10.10 -3.71 -21.06
CA PHE A 104 -10.34 -3.86 -19.63
C PHE A 104 -9.72 -2.73 -18.83
N SER A 105 -10.42 -2.27 -17.81
CA SER A 105 -9.90 -1.43 -16.75
C SER A 105 -9.38 -2.35 -15.65
N LEU A 106 -8.06 -2.46 -15.51
CA LEU A 106 -7.44 -3.30 -14.49
C LEU A 106 -7.32 -2.57 -13.16
N GLN A 107 -7.60 -3.31 -12.09
CA GLN A 107 -7.39 -2.87 -10.71
C GLN A 107 -6.03 -3.37 -10.19
N VAL A 108 -5.10 -2.45 -9.92
CA VAL A 108 -3.75 -2.73 -9.42
C VAL A 108 -3.75 -3.04 -7.92
N ASN A 109 -2.95 -4.02 -7.51
CA ASN A 109 -2.72 -4.39 -6.11
C ASN A 109 -1.93 -3.31 -5.35
N GLN A 110 -1.92 -3.39 -4.02
CA GLN A 110 -1.10 -2.53 -3.18
C GLN A 110 0.15 -3.28 -2.68
N PRO A 111 1.33 -2.62 -2.64
CA PRO A 111 1.59 -1.26 -3.12
C PRO A 111 1.71 -1.22 -4.67
N SER A 112 1.24 -0.14 -5.28
CA SER A 112 1.25 0.07 -6.74
C SER A 112 2.58 0.63 -7.23
N PHE A 113 3.67 -0.08 -6.89
CA PHE A 113 5.01 0.19 -7.38
C PHE A 113 5.35 -0.70 -8.57
N SER A 114 6.36 -0.30 -9.34
CA SER A 114 6.74 -0.95 -10.60
C SER A 114 7.20 -2.40 -10.42
N TYR A 115 8.15 -2.71 -9.53
CA TYR A 115 8.65 -4.09 -9.35
C TYR A 115 7.53 -5.06 -8.88
N PRO A 116 6.71 -4.72 -7.86
CA PRO A 116 5.53 -5.51 -7.54
C PRO A 116 4.52 -5.63 -8.69
N GLY A 117 4.35 -4.55 -9.46
CA GLY A 117 3.46 -4.48 -10.62
C GLY A 117 3.88 -5.41 -11.75
N TRP A 118 5.11 -5.27 -12.26
CA TRP A 118 5.72 -6.13 -13.28
C TRP A 118 5.68 -7.60 -12.85
N THR A 119 5.99 -7.86 -11.58
CA THR A 119 5.92 -9.21 -11.02
C THR A 119 4.51 -9.77 -11.08
N THR A 120 3.51 -8.98 -10.70
CA THR A 120 2.10 -9.40 -10.76
C THR A 120 1.66 -9.68 -12.20
N LEU A 121 2.04 -8.83 -13.16
CA LEU A 121 1.69 -9.01 -14.59
C LEU A 121 2.24 -10.31 -15.18
N LEU A 122 3.44 -10.73 -14.77
CA LEU A 122 4.10 -11.92 -15.32
C LEU A 122 3.87 -13.20 -14.53
N THR A 123 3.42 -13.12 -13.28
CA THR A 123 3.23 -14.30 -12.42
C THR A 123 1.78 -14.52 -12.04
N GLY A 124 0.94 -13.49 -12.14
CA GLY A 124 -0.40 -13.45 -11.56
C GLY A 124 -0.37 -13.47 -10.02
N ALA A 125 0.81 -13.45 -9.38
CA ALA A 125 0.96 -13.52 -7.95
C ALA A 125 1.08 -12.09 -7.38
N PRO A 126 0.14 -11.64 -6.51
CA PRO A 126 0.23 -10.32 -5.90
C PRO A 126 1.42 -10.26 -4.92
N PRO A 127 1.81 -9.06 -4.45
CA PRO A 127 3.04 -8.84 -3.68
C PRO A 127 3.18 -9.72 -2.42
N GLU A 128 2.07 -10.02 -1.76
CA GLU A 128 2.04 -10.94 -0.61
C GLU A 128 2.43 -12.38 -0.99
N ILE A 129 2.04 -12.84 -2.18
CA ILE A 129 2.34 -14.19 -2.65
C ILE A 129 3.73 -14.25 -3.29
N SER A 130 4.06 -13.29 -4.14
CA SER A 130 5.35 -13.26 -4.85
C SER A 130 6.52 -12.88 -3.95
N GLY A 131 6.29 -12.15 -2.86
CA GLY A 131 7.34 -11.63 -1.99
C GLY A 131 8.05 -10.38 -2.54
N VAL A 132 7.69 -9.92 -3.74
CA VAL A 132 8.20 -8.67 -4.31
C VAL A 132 7.25 -7.55 -3.88
N SER A 133 7.57 -6.91 -2.75
CA SER A 133 6.69 -5.93 -2.09
C SER A 133 7.06 -4.46 -2.35
N THR A 134 8.28 -4.17 -2.81
CA THR A 134 8.79 -2.79 -3.02
C THR A 134 9.80 -2.77 -4.17
N ASN A 135 10.13 -1.58 -4.68
CA ASN A 135 11.20 -1.43 -5.69
C ASN A 135 12.61 -1.57 -5.08
N ALA A 136 12.73 -1.69 -3.76
CA ALA A 136 13.97 -2.07 -3.09
C ALA A 136 14.28 -3.59 -3.15
N PHE A 137 13.40 -4.40 -3.75
CA PHE A 137 13.64 -5.82 -3.93
C PHE A 137 14.81 -6.05 -4.89
N ASN A 138 15.76 -6.90 -4.50
CA ASN A 138 16.92 -7.22 -5.33
C ASN A 138 17.12 -8.74 -5.39
N GLY A 139 17.06 -9.28 -6.60
CA GLY A 139 17.24 -10.70 -6.88
C GLY A 139 16.17 -11.24 -7.83
N PRO A 140 16.24 -12.54 -8.15
CA PRO A 140 15.25 -13.18 -9.01
C PRO A 140 13.89 -13.27 -8.33
N VAL A 141 12.82 -13.14 -9.10
CA VAL A 141 11.46 -13.40 -8.63
C VAL A 141 11.37 -14.85 -8.13
N PRO A 142 10.89 -15.09 -6.89
CA PRO A 142 10.99 -16.41 -6.27
C PRO A 142 9.82 -17.34 -6.61
N VAL A 143 8.90 -16.91 -7.48
CA VAL A 143 7.69 -17.63 -7.86
C VAL A 143 7.64 -17.85 -9.37
N ASP A 144 6.79 -18.78 -9.80
CA ASP A 144 6.66 -19.17 -11.20
C ASP A 144 6.10 -18.02 -12.06
N SER A 145 6.69 -17.81 -13.24
CA SER A 145 6.32 -16.74 -14.18
C SER A 145 5.89 -17.27 -15.54
N LEU A 146 5.31 -16.39 -16.37
CA LEU A 146 5.03 -16.66 -17.78
C LEU A 146 6.26 -17.09 -18.57
N PHE A 147 7.45 -16.56 -18.23
CA PHE A 147 8.69 -16.99 -18.87
C PHE A 147 9.03 -18.44 -18.53
N ASP A 148 8.83 -18.84 -17.27
CA ASP A 148 9.05 -20.21 -16.82
C ASP A 148 8.01 -21.17 -17.41
N ALA A 149 6.74 -20.76 -17.48
CA ALA A 149 5.67 -21.50 -18.13
C ALA A 149 5.90 -21.70 -19.64
N ALA A 150 6.31 -20.65 -20.35
CA ALA A 150 6.68 -20.71 -21.75
C ALA A 150 7.87 -21.64 -21.98
N ARG A 151 8.93 -21.52 -21.16
CA ARG A 151 10.12 -22.39 -21.24
C ARG A 151 9.76 -23.86 -21.02
N ARG A 152 8.92 -24.17 -20.02
CA ARG A 152 8.44 -25.55 -19.78
C ARG A 152 7.64 -26.11 -20.97
N ALA A 153 6.90 -25.26 -21.67
CA ALA A 153 6.18 -25.62 -22.89
C ALA A 153 7.07 -25.67 -24.15
N GLY A 154 8.38 -25.49 -24.02
CA GLY A 154 9.32 -25.48 -25.15
C GLY A 154 9.27 -24.21 -26.01
N LEU A 155 8.65 -23.13 -25.52
CA LEU A 155 8.55 -21.86 -26.22
C LEU A 155 9.76 -20.97 -25.92
N LYS A 156 10.29 -20.32 -26.96
CA LYS A 156 11.34 -19.28 -26.81
C LYS A 156 10.73 -17.97 -26.34
N THR A 157 11.42 -17.30 -25.42
CA THR A 157 10.98 -16.06 -24.79
C THR A 157 11.95 -14.92 -25.06
N ALA A 158 11.43 -13.70 -25.19
CA ALA A 158 12.24 -12.49 -25.32
C ALA A 158 11.76 -11.36 -24.41
N LEU A 159 12.69 -10.59 -23.86
CA LEU A 159 12.39 -9.43 -23.00
C LEU A 159 13.24 -8.21 -23.41
N TYR A 160 12.58 -7.10 -23.70
CA TYR A 160 13.20 -5.83 -24.09
C TYR A 160 12.73 -4.75 -23.13
N ALA A 161 13.60 -4.30 -22.23
CA ALA A 161 13.22 -3.45 -21.09
C ALA A 161 14.39 -2.66 -20.50
N SER A 162 14.12 -1.87 -19.46
CA SER A 162 15.14 -1.21 -18.64
C SER A 162 16.04 -2.23 -17.90
N GLU A 163 17.18 -1.77 -17.37
CA GLU A 163 18.15 -2.65 -16.68
C GLU A 163 17.59 -3.33 -15.43
N ASP A 164 16.62 -2.73 -14.75
CA ASP A 164 15.98 -3.25 -13.52
C ASP A 164 15.40 -4.66 -13.69
N TRP A 165 14.84 -4.93 -14.88
CA TRP A 165 14.24 -6.22 -15.23
C TRP A 165 15.23 -7.38 -15.20
N LYS A 166 16.53 -7.11 -15.35
CA LYS A 166 17.59 -8.12 -15.35
C LYS A 166 17.68 -8.82 -14.00
N ALA A 167 17.57 -8.07 -12.90
CA ALA A 167 17.61 -8.65 -11.56
C ALA A 167 16.42 -9.59 -11.33
N LEU A 168 15.24 -9.18 -11.77
CA LEU A 168 13.97 -9.87 -11.52
C LEU A 168 13.80 -11.13 -12.38
N PHE A 169 14.02 -11.04 -13.70
CA PHE A 169 13.66 -12.08 -14.67
C PHE A 169 14.81 -12.55 -15.56
N GLY A 170 16.03 -12.02 -15.38
CA GLY A 170 17.17 -12.35 -16.25
C GLY A 170 17.51 -13.83 -16.31
N ALA A 171 17.28 -14.59 -15.23
CA ALA A 171 17.48 -16.03 -15.20
C ALA A 171 16.36 -16.83 -15.89
N SER A 172 15.18 -16.23 -16.08
CA SER A 172 14.00 -16.92 -16.62
C SER A 172 13.84 -16.79 -18.14
N VAL A 173 14.48 -15.80 -18.75
CA VAL A 173 14.27 -15.44 -20.16
C VAL A 173 15.34 -16.00 -21.10
N ALA A 174 14.95 -16.39 -22.31
CA ALA A 174 15.89 -16.99 -23.28
C ALA A 174 16.73 -15.95 -24.03
N LYS A 175 16.14 -14.79 -24.36
CA LYS A 175 16.81 -13.67 -25.02
C LYS A 175 16.38 -12.35 -24.39
N ALA A 176 17.31 -11.42 -24.19
CA ALA A 176 16.95 -10.10 -23.68
C ALA A 176 17.86 -8.99 -24.19
N THR A 177 17.31 -7.76 -24.19
CA THR A 177 18.08 -6.52 -24.18
C THR A 177 17.65 -5.70 -22.99
N TYR A 178 18.65 -5.26 -22.21
CA TYR A 178 18.47 -4.41 -21.04
C TYR A 178 19.16 -3.08 -21.32
N VAL A 179 18.42 -1.98 -21.24
CA VAL A 179 18.96 -0.64 -21.49
C VAL A 179 19.06 0.13 -20.17
N ALA A 180 20.30 0.42 -19.77
CA ALA A 180 20.57 1.30 -18.64
C ALA A 180 20.24 2.75 -19.00
N THR A 181 19.59 3.46 -18.07
CA THR A 181 19.28 4.89 -18.21
C THR A 181 19.27 5.57 -16.84
N ASP A 182 19.52 6.87 -16.84
CA ASP A 182 19.20 7.72 -15.69
C ASP A 182 17.70 8.06 -15.76
N SER A 183 16.92 7.60 -14.79
CA SER A 183 15.46 7.83 -14.76
C SER A 183 15.09 9.29 -14.49
N ALA A 184 16.03 10.11 -14.03
CA ALA A 184 15.83 11.55 -13.86
C ALA A 184 16.01 12.36 -15.16
N ASP A 185 16.63 11.78 -16.19
CA ASP A 185 16.84 12.42 -17.49
C ASP A 185 15.83 11.91 -18.53
N MET A 186 14.76 12.68 -18.76
CA MET A 186 13.71 12.36 -19.72
C MET A 186 14.21 12.08 -21.13
N ALA A 187 15.26 12.79 -21.59
CA ALA A 187 15.81 12.58 -22.92
C ALA A 187 16.60 11.27 -22.99
N ALA A 188 17.29 10.90 -21.91
CA ALA A 188 17.94 9.60 -21.79
C ALA A 188 16.91 8.46 -21.77
N VAL A 189 15.80 8.62 -21.05
CA VAL A 189 14.70 7.63 -20.98
C VAL A 189 14.02 7.43 -22.34
N SER A 190 13.62 8.50 -23.03
CA SER A 190 13.02 8.39 -24.38
C SER A 190 13.99 7.72 -25.38
N LYS A 191 15.29 8.02 -25.29
CA LYS A 191 16.32 7.34 -26.09
C LYS A 191 16.47 5.87 -25.73
N ALA A 192 16.31 5.51 -24.46
CA ALA A 192 16.31 4.12 -24.01
C ALA A 192 15.10 3.35 -24.56
N ASP A 193 13.90 3.92 -24.46
CA ASP A 193 12.67 3.36 -25.04
C ASP A 193 12.81 3.15 -26.56
N SER A 194 13.42 4.10 -27.27
CA SER A 194 13.70 3.95 -28.71
C SER A 194 14.61 2.74 -29.02
N LYS A 195 15.65 2.51 -28.22
CA LYS A 195 16.54 1.34 -28.38
C LYS A 195 15.85 0.02 -28.04
N ILE A 196 14.97 0.05 -27.03
CA ILE A 196 14.13 -1.08 -26.64
C ILE A 196 13.21 -1.44 -27.81
N LEU A 197 12.54 -0.44 -28.40
CA LEU A 197 11.69 -0.62 -29.58
C LEU A 197 12.47 -1.22 -30.74
N ASP A 198 13.63 -0.65 -31.10
CA ASP A 198 14.46 -1.17 -32.21
C ASP A 198 14.83 -2.65 -32.01
N SER A 199 15.08 -3.05 -30.76
CA SER A 199 15.43 -4.42 -30.41
C SER A 199 14.22 -5.35 -30.47
N ALA A 200 13.06 -4.88 -30.01
CA ALA A 200 11.80 -5.59 -30.12
C ALA A 200 11.40 -5.80 -31.59
N LEU A 201 11.47 -4.76 -32.43
CA LEU A 201 11.13 -4.88 -33.86
C LEU A 201 12.04 -5.90 -34.58
N ARG A 202 13.34 -5.90 -34.30
CA ARG A 202 14.26 -6.94 -34.81
C ARG A 202 13.84 -8.35 -34.40
N GLU A 203 13.35 -8.55 -33.18
CA GLU A 203 12.83 -9.86 -32.75
C GLU A 203 11.56 -10.24 -33.49
N LEU A 204 10.66 -9.29 -33.70
CA LEU A 204 9.38 -9.55 -34.36
C LEU A 204 9.59 -9.90 -35.85
N GLU A 205 10.53 -9.23 -36.52
CA GLU A 205 10.85 -9.44 -37.93
C GLU A 205 11.72 -10.68 -38.18
N GLN A 206 12.72 -10.93 -37.33
CA GLN A 206 13.80 -11.90 -37.63
C GLN A 206 13.95 -12.99 -36.56
N GLY A 207 13.35 -12.79 -35.40
CA GLY A 207 13.44 -13.71 -34.27
C GLY A 207 12.37 -14.80 -34.28
N ASP A 208 12.54 -15.78 -33.41
CA ASP A 208 11.65 -16.93 -33.27
C ASP A 208 10.99 -17.04 -31.88
N ALA A 209 11.12 -16.01 -31.04
CA ALA A 209 10.38 -15.94 -29.78
C ALA A 209 8.87 -16.04 -30.02
N ARG A 210 8.20 -16.75 -29.11
CA ARG A 210 6.76 -17.01 -29.10
C ARG A 210 6.05 -16.23 -28.00
N PHE A 211 6.80 -15.82 -26.97
CA PHE A 211 6.36 -14.86 -25.97
C PHE A 211 7.39 -13.72 -25.89
N VAL A 212 6.96 -12.50 -26.19
CA VAL A 212 7.80 -11.29 -26.20
C VAL A 212 7.22 -10.29 -25.23
N VAL A 213 8.06 -9.77 -24.33
CA VAL A 213 7.69 -8.67 -23.42
C VAL A 213 8.49 -7.43 -23.81
N VAL A 214 7.80 -6.30 -23.96
CA VAL A 214 8.39 -5.00 -24.24
C VAL A 214 7.95 -4.03 -23.15
N HIS A 215 8.89 -3.31 -22.55
CA HIS A 215 8.61 -2.34 -21.49
C HIS A 215 9.12 -0.94 -21.86
N PHE A 216 8.28 0.07 -21.69
CA PHE A 216 8.62 1.47 -21.93
C PHE A 216 8.50 2.28 -20.64
N SER A 217 9.51 3.10 -20.32
CA SER A 217 9.62 3.81 -19.04
C SER A 217 9.32 5.32 -19.13
N SER A 218 9.19 5.88 -20.34
CA SER A 218 9.03 7.33 -20.55
C SER A 218 7.80 7.95 -19.90
N VAL A 219 6.68 7.21 -19.82
CA VAL A 219 5.43 7.72 -19.23
C VAL A 219 5.57 7.86 -17.70
N ASP A 220 6.07 6.84 -17.03
CA ASP A 220 6.41 6.87 -15.60
C ASP A 220 7.42 7.97 -15.27
N ALA A 221 8.52 8.06 -16.04
CA ALA A 221 9.53 9.11 -15.85
C ALA A 221 8.92 10.53 -15.97
N ALA A 222 8.01 10.75 -16.93
CA ALA A 222 7.31 12.03 -17.06
C ALA A 222 6.33 12.29 -15.90
N GLY A 223 5.67 11.22 -15.42
CA GLY A 223 4.77 11.22 -14.27
C GLY A 223 5.50 11.61 -12.99
N HIS A 224 6.68 11.06 -12.77
CA HIS A 224 7.60 11.48 -11.72
C HIS A 224 8.06 12.93 -11.90
N ALA A 225 8.52 13.32 -13.08
CA ALA A 225 9.06 14.67 -13.27
C ALA A 225 8.02 15.78 -13.07
N THR A 226 6.78 15.55 -13.52
CA THR A 226 5.80 16.65 -13.69
C THR A 226 4.34 16.29 -13.37
N GLY A 227 4.03 15.03 -13.06
CA GLY A 227 2.69 14.56 -12.74
C GLY A 227 1.82 14.21 -13.93
N ALA A 228 0.79 13.37 -13.70
CA ALA A 228 -0.08 12.84 -14.75
C ALA A 228 -0.92 13.89 -15.48
N ALA A 229 -1.20 15.04 -14.84
CA ALA A 229 -1.96 16.12 -15.46
C ALA A 229 -1.11 17.05 -16.35
N SER A 230 0.19 16.76 -16.50
CA SER A 230 1.13 17.63 -17.21
C SER A 230 1.13 17.42 -18.73
N PRO A 231 1.50 18.45 -19.51
CA PRO A 231 1.75 18.30 -20.94
C PRO A 231 2.89 17.33 -21.26
N ALA A 232 3.89 17.19 -20.37
CA ALA A 232 5.01 16.27 -20.57
C ALA A 232 4.56 14.82 -20.46
N TYR A 233 3.72 14.49 -19.47
CA TYR A 233 3.11 13.17 -19.34
C TYR A 233 2.26 12.82 -20.56
N LYS A 234 1.39 13.75 -21.01
CA LYS A 234 0.59 13.57 -22.23
C LYS A 234 1.47 13.34 -23.48
N SER A 235 2.58 14.08 -23.59
CA SER A 235 3.52 13.93 -24.72
C SER A 235 4.24 12.58 -24.69
N ALA A 236 4.66 12.11 -23.49
CA ALA A 236 5.25 10.79 -23.31
C ALA A 236 4.24 9.66 -23.62
N SER A 237 2.98 9.80 -23.21
CA SER A 237 1.92 8.84 -23.57
C SER A 237 1.70 8.76 -25.08
N ALA A 238 1.72 9.89 -25.79
CA ALA A 238 1.61 9.92 -27.25
C ALA A 238 2.84 9.30 -27.94
N GLU A 239 4.04 9.49 -27.40
CA GLU A 239 5.25 8.82 -27.89
C GLU A 239 5.17 7.30 -27.71
N ALA A 240 4.74 6.84 -26.53
CA ALA A 240 4.49 5.42 -26.26
C ALA A 240 3.43 4.83 -27.21
N ASP A 241 2.33 5.55 -27.47
CA ASP A 241 1.30 5.14 -28.44
C ASP A 241 1.87 4.97 -29.86
N ALA A 242 2.73 5.89 -30.30
CA ALA A 242 3.41 5.79 -31.59
C ALA A 242 4.38 4.59 -31.66
N MET A 243 5.07 4.27 -30.56
CA MET A 243 5.92 3.07 -30.46
C MET A 243 5.11 1.78 -30.50
N ILE A 244 3.96 1.74 -29.80
CA ILE A 244 2.99 0.64 -29.88
C ILE A 244 2.50 0.47 -31.33
N GLY A 245 2.24 1.56 -32.06
CA GLY A 245 1.84 1.51 -33.46
C GLY A 245 2.85 0.82 -34.38
N LYS A 246 4.15 1.04 -34.13
CA LYS A 246 5.22 0.35 -34.86
C LYS A 246 5.27 -1.15 -34.53
N ILE A 247 5.07 -1.52 -33.28
CA ILE A 247 4.96 -2.92 -32.86
C ILE A 247 3.74 -3.57 -33.54
N LEU A 248 2.57 -2.94 -33.45
CA LEU A 248 1.33 -3.41 -34.06
C LEU A 248 1.49 -3.65 -35.57
N ALA A 249 2.14 -2.73 -36.28
CA ALA A 249 2.39 -2.84 -37.73
C ALA A 249 3.34 -3.99 -38.11
N SER A 250 4.16 -4.50 -37.17
CA SER A 250 5.05 -5.64 -37.40
C SER A 250 4.40 -7.01 -37.16
N LEU A 251 3.14 -7.04 -36.69
CA LEU A 251 2.43 -8.26 -36.34
C LEU A 251 1.41 -8.66 -37.40
N ASP A 252 1.32 -9.97 -37.64
CA ASP A 252 0.20 -10.55 -38.37
C ASP A 252 -0.89 -10.96 -37.36
N LEU A 253 -1.87 -10.11 -37.14
CA LEU A 253 -2.94 -10.33 -36.16
C LEU A 253 -3.84 -11.55 -36.47
N THR A 254 -3.73 -12.16 -37.64
CA THR A 254 -4.44 -13.42 -37.93
C THR A 254 -3.79 -14.63 -37.24
N SER A 255 -2.51 -14.51 -36.88
CA SER A 255 -1.75 -15.57 -36.22
C SER A 255 -1.07 -15.14 -34.92
N ASP A 256 -0.85 -13.85 -34.72
CA ASP A 256 -0.21 -13.24 -33.55
C ASP A 256 -1.21 -12.45 -32.71
N THR A 257 -0.84 -12.21 -31.44
CA THR A 257 -1.64 -11.46 -30.48
C THR A 257 -0.79 -10.37 -29.85
N ILE A 258 -1.39 -9.18 -29.70
CA ILE A 258 -0.83 -8.10 -28.89
C ILE A 258 -1.71 -7.86 -27.67
N VAL A 259 -1.06 -7.68 -26.51
CA VAL A 259 -1.68 -7.22 -25.27
C VAL A 259 -0.88 -6.01 -24.80
N VAL A 260 -1.56 -4.89 -24.54
CA VAL A 260 -0.93 -3.67 -24.03
C VAL A 260 -1.55 -3.33 -22.69
N THR A 261 -0.71 -3.08 -21.68
CA THR A 261 -1.17 -2.72 -20.33
C THR A 261 -0.15 -1.85 -19.59
N SER A 262 -0.42 -1.57 -18.32
CA SER A 262 0.46 -0.84 -17.41
C SER A 262 0.47 -1.52 -16.04
N ASP A 263 1.53 -1.26 -15.28
CA ASP A 263 1.73 -1.72 -13.91
C ASP A 263 1.05 -0.81 -12.87
N HIS A 264 1.02 0.50 -13.10
CA HIS A 264 0.32 1.50 -12.32
C HIS A 264 0.06 2.79 -13.13
N GLY A 265 -0.59 3.77 -12.50
CA GLY A 265 -0.68 5.14 -12.99
C GLY A 265 0.04 6.12 -12.06
N HIS A 266 -0.28 7.40 -12.19
CA HIS A 266 0.26 8.49 -11.37
C HIS A 266 -0.84 9.40 -10.85
N THR A 267 -0.59 10.06 -9.71
CA THR A 267 -1.45 11.18 -9.32
C THR A 267 -1.27 12.36 -10.27
N ALA A 268 -2.26 13.25 -10.31
CA ALA A 268 -2.21 14.48 -11.11
C ALA A 268 -0.94 15.33 -10.88
N ARG A 269 -0.33 15.27 -9.69
CA ARG A 269 0.86 16.06 -9.32
C ARG A 269 2.18 15.26 -9.31
N GLY A 270 2.13 13.97 -9.64
CA GLY A 270 3.26 13.05 -9.53
C GLY A 270 3.16 12.16 -8.29
N GLY A 271 3.95 11.08 -8.29
CA GLY A 271 3.90 10.03 -7.27
C GLY A 271 2.88 8.93 -7.55
N HIS A 272 3.17 7.74 -7.01
CA HIS A 272 2.43 6.49 -7.13
C HIS A 272 2.77 5.55 -5.94
N GLY A 273 2.26 4.32 -5.93
CA GLY A 273 2.43 3.35 -4.84
C GLY A 273 1.24 3.27 -3.88
N GLY A 274 0.35 4.26 -3.92
CA GLY A 274 -0.87 4.34 -3.10
C GLY A 274 -2.14 3.86 -3.80
N TRP A 275 -3.28 4.19 -3.18
CA TRP A 275 -4.60 3.65 -3.51
C TRP A 275 -5.50 4.63 -4.29
N GLU A 276 -4.96 5.75 -4.74
CA GLU A 276 -5.67 6.72 -5.57
C GLU A 276 -6.14 6.07 -6.87
N LYS A 277 -7.38 6.35 -7.29
CA LYS A 277 -7.98 5.77 -8.51
C LYS A 277 -7.08 5.95 -9.73
N ASP A 278 -6.52 7.14 -9.93
CA ASP A 278 -5.63 7.46 -11.05
C ASP A 278 -4.32 6.64 -11.05
N VAL A 279 -3.93 6.12 -9.89
CA VAL A 279 -2.73 5.29 -9.70
C VAL A 279 -3.04 3.80 -9.85
N ILE A 280 -4.22 3.35 -9.44
CA ILE A 280 -4.55 1.92 -9.38
C ILE A 280 -5.51 1.43 -10.46
N THR A 281 -5.95 2.32 -11.35
CA THR A 281 -6.81 2.00 -12.48
C THR A 281 -6.03 2.19 -13.78
N VAL A 282 -5.68 1.07 -14.42
CA VAL A 282 -4.79 1.04 -15.59
C VAL A 282 -5.45 0.34 -16.79
N PRO A 283 -5.07 0.67 -18.03
CA PRO A 283 -5.66 0.03 -19.20
C PRO A 283 -5.11 -1.39 -19.41
N LEU A 284 -5.94 -2.24 -19.99
CA LEU A 284 -5.53 -3.40 -20.78
C LEU A 284 -6.32 -3.38 -22.07
N VAL A 285 -5.64 -3.44 -23.21
CA VAL A 285 -6.27 -3.68 -24.51
C VAL A 285 -5.57 -4.83 -25.22
N ALA A 286 -6.32 -5.56 -26.02
CA ALA A 286 -5.76 -6.69 -26.75
C ALA A 286 -6.50 -6.96 -28.06
N ALA A 287 -5.74 -7.44 -29.05
CA ALA A 287 -6.27 -7.82 -30.35
C ALA A 287 -5.40 -8.91 -31.00
N GLY A 288 -5.99 -9.63 -31.96
CA GLY A 288 -5.33 -10.65 -32.77
C GLY A 288 -5.82 -12.07 -32.50
N ALA A 289 -5.00 -13.06 -32.86
CA ALA A 289 -5.38 -14.47 -32.79
C ALA A 289 -5.78 -14.88 -31.36
N GLY A 290 -6.88 -15.62 -31.23
CA GLY A 290 -7.40 -16.07 -29.95
C GLY A 290 -8.08 -15.00 -29.10
N ILE A 291 -8.27 -13.78 -29.63
CA ILE A 291 -9.01 -12.69 -28.96
C ILE A 291 -10.37 -12.52 -29.64
N VAL A 292 -11.42 -12.38 -28.82
CA VAL A 292 -12.77 -12.07 -29.33
C VAL A 292 -12.73 -10.77 -30.12
N THR A 293 -13.17 -10.84 -31.37
CA THR A 293 -13.28 -9.67 -32.26
C THR A 293 -14.75 -9.23 -32.30
N PRO A 294 -15.07 -7.96 -31.98
CA PRO A 294 -16.45 -7.48 -32.05
C PRO A 294 -16.93 -7.45 -33.52
N GLU A 295 -18.08 -8.06 -33.80
CA GLU A 295 -18.69 -8.05 -35.15
C GLU A 295 -18.95 -6.64 -35.68
N ARG A 296 -19.21 -5.70 -34.76
CA ARG A 296 -19.39 -4.27 -35.04
C ARG A 296 -18.57 -3.47 -34.03
N PRO A 297 -17.38 -2.98 -34.39
CA PRO A 297 -16.60 -2.11 -33.51
C PRO A 297 -17.44 -0.89 -33.13
N ALA A 298 -17.66 -0.71 -31.84
CA ALA A 298 -18.30 0.50 -31.35
C ALA A 298 -17.35 1.70 -31.58
N PRO A 299 -17.89 2.90 -31.84
CA PRO A 299 -17.07 4.11 -32.01
C PRO A 299 -16.28 4.46 -30.73
N GLU A 300 -16.71 3.97 -29.58
CA GLU A 300 -16.04 4.09 -28.28
C GLU A 300 -15.77 2.72 -27.67
N ILE A 301 -14.66 2.62 -26.95
CA ILE A 301 -14.25 1.40 -26.27
C ILE A 301 -15.08 1.22 -24.99
N SER A 302 -15.64 0.03 -24.83
CA SER A 302 -16.27 -0.37 -23.57
C SER A 302 -15.23 -1.02 -22.67
N TRP A 303 -15.03 -0.45 -21.48
CA TRP A 303 -14.06 -0.95 -20.50
C TRP A 303 -14.72 -1.95 -19.55
N ALA A 304 -14.41 -3.24 -19.70
CA ALA A 304 -14.79 -4.26 -18.72
C ALA A 304 -13.87 -4.22 -17.49
N ALA A 305 -14.35 -4.61 -16.31
CA ALA A 305 -13.53 -4.62 -15.11
C ALA A 305 -12.73 -5.93 -14.98
N ALA A 306 -11.44 -5.85 -14.69
CA ALA A 306 -10.59 -6.99 -14.36
C ALA A 306 -9.52 -6.60 -13.32
N ARG A 307 -8.73 -7.57 -12.86
CA ARG A 307 -7.65 -7.34 -11.89
C ARG A 307 -6.29 -7.48 -12.55
N HIS A 308 -5.31 -6.84 -11.95
CA HIS A 308 -3.92 -6.92 -12.40
C HIS A 308 -3.37 -8.36 -12.40
N GLU A 309 -3.75 -9.17 -11.41
CA GLU A 309 -3.35 -10.59 -11.37
C GLU A 309 -3.94 -11.46 -12.50
N ASP A 310 -5.01 -11.01 -13.17
CA ASP A 310 -5.70 -11.78 -14.22
C ASP A 310 -4.92 -11.81 -15.55
N VAL A 311 -3.91 -10.95 -15.71
CA VAL A 311 -3.10 -10.84 -16.94
C VAL A 311 -2.28 -12.10 -17.21
N ALA A 312 -1.55 -12.60 -16.21
CA ALA A 312 -0.66 -13.74 -16.41
C ALA A 312 -1.42 -15.03 -16.77
N PRO A 313 -2.50 -15.43 -16.06
CA PRO A 313 -3.30 -16.59 -16.46
C PRO A 313 -3.88 -16.44 -17.87
N THR A 314 -4.35 -15.24 -18.24
CA THR A 314 -4.90 -14.98 -19.57
C THR A 314 -3.84 -15.12 -20.67
N CYS A 315 -2.64 -14.58 -20.45
CA CYS A 315 -1.50 -14.76 -21.36
C CYS A 315 -1.08 -16.23 -21.48
N ALA A 316 -1.08 -16.99 -20.38
CA ALA A 316 -0.80 -18.42 -20.40
C ALA A 316 -1.84 -19.20 -21.22
N ALA A 317 -3.13 -18.86 -21.08
CA ALA A 317 -4.21 -19.45 -21.85
C ALA A 317 -4.09 -19.20 -23.36
N LEU A 318 -3.63 -18.01 -23.77
CA LEU A 318 -3.35 -17.68 -25.17
C LEU A 318 -2.14 -18.46 -25.70
N LEU A 319 -1.05 -18.51 -24.92
CA LEU A 319 0.18 -19.21 -25.27
C LEU A 319 0.03 -20.73 -25.28
N GLY A 320 -1.05 -21.28 -24.69
CA GLY A 320 -1.23 -22.71 -24.48
C GLY A 320 -0.27 -23.29 -23.44
N THR A 321 0.28 -22.47 -22.55
CA THR A 321 1.17 -22.94 -21.49
C THR A 321 0.36 -23.38 -20.28
N SER A 322 1.04 -23.96 -19.29
CA SER A 322 0.44 -24.06 -17.96
C SER A 322 0.29 -22.67 -17.34
N VAL A 323 -0.72 -22.47 -16.49
CA VAL A 323 -0.87 -21.24 -15.70
C VAL A 323 0.31 -21.16 -14.71
N PRO A 324 0.93 -19.99 -14.49
CA PRO A 324 1.99 -19.88 -13.49
C PRO A 324 1.50 -20.40 -12.13
N ALA A 325 2.28 -21.26 -11.49
CA ALA A 325 1.82 -22.09 -10.36
C ALA A 325 1.35 -21.27 -9.13
N HIS A 326 1.85 -20.04 -8.99
CA HIS A 326 1.54 -19.13 -7.89
C HIS A 326 0.50 -18.06 -8.25
N ALA A 327 -0.01 -18.05 -9.49
CA ALA A 327 -0.96 -17.04 -9.96
C ALA A 327 -2.24 -17.03 -9.12
N GLN A 328 -2.72 -15.86 -8.70
CA GLN A 328 -3.99 -15.63 -7.98
C GLN A 328 -5.10 -15.01 -8.85
N GLY A 329 -4.75 -14.64 -10.09
CA GLY A 329 -5.68 -14.22 -11.10
C GLY A 329 -6.52 -15.34 -11.68
N LYS A 330 -7.55 -14.96 -12.42
CA LYS A 330 -8.33 -15.84 -13.29
C LYS A 330 -8.02 -15.53 -14.75
N VAL A 331 -8.13 -16.53 -15.61
CA VAL A 331 -8.21 -16.34 -17.06
C VAL A 331 -9.47 -15.50 -17.35
N LEU A 332 -9.30 -14.44 -18.12
CA LEU A 332 -10.40 -13.66 -18.67
C LEU A 332 -11.01 -14.44 -19.84
N PHE A 333 -11.86 -15.43 -19.56
CA PHE A 333 -12.45 -16.28 -20.60
C PHE A 333 -13.28 -15.46 -21.61
N GLU A 334 -13.94 -14.41 -21.14
CA GLU A 334 -14.61 -13.41 -21.98
C GLU A 334 -13.71 -12.68 -22.99
N MET A 335 -12.37 -12.76 -22.86
CA MET A 335 -11.41 -12.24 -23.83
C MET A 335 -11.03 -13.27 -24.93
N LEU A 336 -11.27 -14.56 -24.69
CA LEU A 336 -10.76 -15.63 -25.56
C LEU A 336 -11.74 -16.00 -26.68
N ASP A 337 -11.26 -15.98 -27.91
CA ASP A 337 -11.94 -16.61 -29.05
C ASP A 337 -11.47 -18.06 -29.16
N ALA A 338 -12.23 -18.97 -28.55
CA ALA A 338 -11.92 -20.39 -28.52
C ALA A 338 -13.20 -21.24 -28.48
N PRO A 339 -13.19 -22.45 -29.08
CA PRO A 339 -14.34 -23.34 -29.01
C PRO A 339 -14.61 -23.82 -27.57
N PRO A 340 -15.86 -24.16 -27.20
CA PRO A 340 -16.24 -24.50 -25.83
C PRO A 340 -15.36 -25.58 -25.18
N TYR A 341 -14.95 -26.61 -25.92
CA TYR A 341 -14.08 -27.66 -25.38
C TYR A 341 -12.71 -27.14 -24.92
N ALA A 342 -12.17 -26.13 -25.61
CA ALA A 342 -10.87 -25.53 -25.33
C ALA A 342 -10.94 -24.53 -24.16
N VAL A 343 -12.09 -23.86 -24.01
CA VAL A 343 -12.42 -23.03 -22.84
C VAL A 343 -12.54 -23.90 -21.59
N ALA A 344 -13.31 -24.98 -21.68
CA ALA A 344 -13.51 -25.94 -20.59
C ALA A 344 -12.20 -26.57 -20.13
N GLU A 345 -11.34 -27.00 -21.06
CA GLU A 345 -10.02 -27.55 -20.72
C GLU A 345 -9.17 -26.54 -19.92
N ARG A 346 -9.13 -25.28 -20.34
CA ARG A 346 -8.40 -24.21 -19.63
C ARG A 346 -8.96 -23.91 -18.26
N ALA A 347 -10.29 -23.88 -18.12
CA ALA A 347 -10.95 -23.71 -16.83
C ALA A 347 -10.56 -24.83 -15.86
N ILE A 348 -10.55 -26.08 -16.34
CA ILE A 348 -10.08 -27.24 -15.58
C ILE A 348 -8.61 -27.06 -15.17
N ARG A 349 -7.71 -26.69 -16.10
CA ARG A 349 -6.27 -26.50 -15.77
C ARG A 349 -6.02 -25.41 -14.75
N GLN A 350 -6.76 -24.29 -14.83
CA GLN A 350 -6.68 -23.24 -13.81
C GLN A 350 -7.15 -23.76 -12.44
N ALA A 351 -8.29 -24.46 -12.40
CA ALA A 351 -8.82 -25.03 -11.16
C ALA A 351 -7.84 -26.04 -10.52
N GLU A 352 -7.20 -26.90 -11.32
CA GLU A 352 -6.14 -27.81 -10.86
C GLU A 352 -4.99 -27.05 -10.17
N ALA A 353 -4.44 -26.04 -10.85
CA ALA A 353 -3.34 -25.24 -10.33
C ALA A 353 -3.73 -24.47 -9.05
N ARG A 354 -4.93 -23.87 -9.04
CA ARG A 354 -5.49 -23.12 -7.91
C ARG A 354 -5.68 -24.02 -6.69
N VAL A 355 -6.29 -25.19 -6.85
CA VAL A 355 -6.53 -26.14 -5.75
C VAL A 355 -5.22 -26.66 -5.18
N ALA A 356 -4.23 -26.94 -6.03
CA ALA A 356 -2.90 -27.34 -5.61
C ALA A 356 -2.22 -26.25 -4.76
N PHE A 357 -2.27 -25.00 -5.22
CA PHE A 357 -1.77 -23.85 -4.45
C PHE A 357 -2.51 -23.68 -3.12
N ALA A 358 -3.85 -23.71 -3.13
CA ALA A 358 -4.68 -23.49 -1.95
C ALA A 358 -4.39 -24.50 -0.83
N ARG A 359 -4.15 -25.77 -1.18
CA ARG A 359 -3.77 -26.80 -0.21
C ARG A 359 -2.47 -26.43 0.52
N ARG A 360 -1.43 -26.07 -0.23
CA ARG A 360 -0.12 -25.69 0.33
C ARG A 360 -0.14 -24.37 1.08
N TYR A 361 -0.94 -23.41 0.61
CA TYR A 361 -1.17 -22.14 1.30
C TYR A 361 -1.78 -22.39 2.67
N LEU A 362 -2.84 -23.19 2.75
CA LEU A 362 -3.51 -23.52 4.02
C LEU A 362 -2.61 -24.34 4.95
N GLU A 363 -1.85 -25.29 4.43
CA GLU A 363 -0.80 -26.00 5.19
C GLU A 363 0.20 -25.00 5.81
N THR A 364 0.66 -24.02 5.04
CA THR A 364 1.59 -22.96 5.49
C THR A 364 0.97 -22.09 6.60
N LEU A 365 -0.35 -21.89 6.57
CA LEU A 365 -1.07 -21.19 7.64
C LEU A 365 -1.32 -22.06 8.89
N GLY A 366 -1.05 -23.37 8.82
CA GLY A 366 -1.41 -24.33 9.87
C GLY A 366 -2.92 -24.66 9.88
N GLU A 367 -3.59 -24.46 8.75
CA GLU A 367 -4.99 -24.78 8.53
C GLU A 367 -5.16 -26.16 7.91
N LYS A 368 -6.36 -26.75 8.04
CA LYS A 368 -6.69 -28.01 7.39
C LYS A 368 -6.80 -27.82 5.87
N ALA A 369 -6.55 -28.90 5.13
CA ALA A 369 -6.82 -28.95 3.71
C ALA A 369 -8.28 -28.56 3.42
N PRO A 370 -8.53 -27.80 2.34
CA PRO A 370 -9.86 -27.32 2.06
C PRO A 370 -10.73 -28.47 1.53
N ALA A 371 -11.99 -28.52 1.95
CA ALA A 371 -12.97 -29.45 1.41
C ALA A 371 -13.57 -28.82 0.14
N ILE A 372 -12.96 -29.11 -1.00
CA ILE A 372 -13.35 -28.58 -2.32
C ILE A 372 -13.73 -29.76 -3.21
N GLU A 373 -14.74 -29.54 -4.05
CA GLU A 373 -15.17 -30.49 -5.07
C GLU A 373 -13.97 -30.93 -5.95
N PRO A 374 -13.80 -32.24 -6.23
CA PRO A 374 -12.70 -32.73 -7.04
C PRO A 374 -12.74 -32.18 -8.47
N VAL A 375 -11.61 -31.63 -8.94
CA VAL A 375 -11.48 -31.13 -10.34
C VAL A 375 -11.72 -32.24 -11.37
N SER A 376 -11.53 -33.51 -11.00
CA SER A 376 -11.85 -34.66 -11.84
C SER A 376 -13.32 -34.70 -12.28
N ASN A 377 -14.25 -34.12 -11.51
CA ASN A 377 -15.66 -34.12 -11.87
C ASN A 377 -15.92 -33.16 -13.05
N ALA A 378 -15.24 -32.02 -13.10
CA ALA A 378 -15.26 -31.15 -14.28
C ALA A 378 -14.60 -31.82 -15.50
N ALA A 379 -13.52 -32.58 -15.28
CA ALA A 379 -12.88 -33.36 -16.34
C ALA A 379 -13.79 -34.49 -16.89
N LEU A 380 -14.61 -35.11 -16.04
CA LEU A 380 -15.60 -36.10 -16.50
C LEU A 380 -16.67 -35.45 -17.38
N LEU A 381 -17.22 -34.30 -16.98
CA LEU A 381 -18.17 -33.54 -17.81
C LEU A 381 -17.56 -33.14 -19.16
N HIS A 382 -16.28 -32.74 -19.16
CA HIS A 382 -15.55 -32.43 -20.39
C HIS A 382 -15.46 -33.66 -21.32
N ASN A 383 -15.07 -34.82 -20.78
CA ASN A 383 -14.98 -36.07 -21.54
C ASN A 383 -16.34 -36.53 -22.09
N ASP A 384 -17.43 -36.23 -21.38
CA ASP A 384 -18.81 -36.52 -21.81
C ASP A 384 -19.34 -35.52 -22.85
N GLY A 385 -18.54 -34.52 -23.26
CA GLY A 385 -18.91 -33.50 -24.25
C GLY A 385 -19.75 -32.36 -23.68
N LYS A 386 -19.90 -32.28 -22.35
CA LYS A 386 -20.67 -31.24 -21.65
C LYS A 386 -19.78 -30.06 -21.28
N TYR A 387 -19.26 -29.36 -22.27
CA TYR A 387 -18.21 -28.35 -22.09
C TYR A 387 -18.65 -27.13 -21.27
N ASP A 388 -19.89 -26.68 -21.41
CA ASP A 388 -20.39 -25.53 -20.65
C ASP A 388 -20.53 -25.87 -19.16
N GLU A 389 -21.15 -27.03 -18.84
CA GLU A 389 -21.23 -27.55 -17.47
C GLU A 389 -19.83 -27.79 -16.85
N ALA A 390 -18.88 -28.32 -17.64
CA ALA A 390 -17.50 -28.51 -17.21
C ALA A 390 -16.80 -27.18 -16.90
N THR A 391 -17.03 -26.15 -17.72
CA THR A 391 -16.48 -24.81 -17.53
C THR A 391 -17.02 -24.16 -16.26
N GLU A 392 -18.34 -24.22 -16.07
CA GLU A 392 -19.01 -23.69 -14.88
C GLU A 392 -18.49 -24.37 -13.61
N LEU A 393 -18.47 -25.71 -13.58
CA LEU A 393 -17.98 -26.47 -12.43
C LEU A 393 -16.51 -26.17 -12.12
N ALA A 394 -15.65 -26.08 -13.14
CA ALA A 394 -14.24 -25.75 -12.93
C ALA A 394 -14.05 -24.33 -12.36
N ARG A 395 -14.85 -23.35 -12.81
CA ARG A 395 -14.83 -21.98 -12.27
C ARG A 395 -15.32 -21.94 -10.81
N ASP A 396 -16.33 -22.73 -10.48
CA ASP A 396 -16.83 -22.85 -9.10
C ASP A 396 -15.78 -23.47 -8.17
N ILE A 397 -15.05 -24.49 -8.65
CA ILE A 397 -13.94 -25.10 -7.91
C ILE A 397 -12.79 -24.10 -7.68
N ASP A 398 -12.41 -23.34 -8.70
CA ASP A 398 -11.40 -22.26 -8.59
C ASP A 398 -11.83 -21.19 -7.57
N ALA A 399 -13.09 -20.75 -7.62
CA ALA A 399 -13.66 -19.79 -6.69
C ALA A 399 -13.68 -20.32 -5.24
N ALA A 400 -14.08 -21.57 -5.04
CA ALA A 400 -14.09 -22.22 -3.72
C ALA A 400 -12.68 -22.32 -3.12
N ALA A 401 -11.65 -22.53 -3.95
CA ALA A 401 -10.27 -22.53 -3.52
C ALA A 401 -9.78 -21.14 -3.09
N LEU A 402 -10.13 -20.07 -3.82
CA LEU A 402 -9.86 -18.68 -3.41
C LEU A 402 -10.58 -18.34 -2.09
N GLU A 403 -11.83 -18.74 -1.94
CA GLU A 403 -12.61 -18.55 -0.71
C GLU A 403 -11.97 -19.28 0.47
N ALA A 404 -11.52 -20.52 0.28
CA ALA A 404 -10.87 -21.29 1.32
C ALA A 404 -9.58 -20.61 1.82
N MET A 405 -8.76 -20.07 0.90
CA MET A 405 -7.55 -19.31 1.26
C MET A 405 -7.89 -18.02 2.02
N SER A 406 -8.88 -17.25 1.54
CA SER A 406 -9.37 -16.05 2.23
C SER A 406 -9.87 -16.36 3.64
N GLY A 407 -10.66 -17.42 3.80
CA GLY A 407 -11.13 -17.90 5.10
C GLY A 407 -9.99 -18.34 6.02
N GLY A 408 -8.96 -19.00 5.48
CA GLY A 408 -7.73 -19.35 6.21
C GLY A 408 -7.00 -18.12 6.75
N ARG A 409 -6.81 -17.10 5.90
CA ARG A 409 -6.24 -15.80 6.29
C ARG A 409 -7.06 -15.14 7.38
N GLN A 410 -8.38 -15.09 7.25
CA GLN A 410 -9.26 -14.47 8.25
C GLN A 410 -9.19 -15.18 9.61
N ARG A 411 -9.11 -16.53 9.63
CA ARG A 411 -8.93 -17.29 10.88
C ARG A 411 -7.57 -17.04 11.53
N LEU A 412 -6.50 -16.91 10.75
CA LEU A 412 -5.19 -16.53 11.28
C LEU A 412 -5.25 -15.15 11.94
N LEU A 413 -5.82 -14.15 11.26
CA LEU A 413 -6.00 -12.80 11.79
C LEU A 413 -6.88 -12.80 13.06
N ALA A 414 -7.93 -13.61 13.11
CA ALA A 414 -8.78 -13.77 14.28
C ALA A 414 -8.02 -14.34 15.49
N ARG A 415 -7.13 -15.32 15.29
CA ARG A 415 -6.26 -15.86 16.36
C ARG A 415 -5.28 -14.81 16.87
N GLN A 416 -4.72 -14.00 15.99
CA GLN A 416 -3.83 -12.89 16.40
C GLN A 416 -4.60 -11.84 17.20
N ARG A 417 -5.83 -11.50 16.78
CA ARG A 417 -6.72 -10.57 17.50
C ARG A 417 -7.01 -10.99 18.93
N PHE A 418 -7.11 -12.30 19.20
CA PHE A 418 -7.30 -12.82 20.55
C PHE A 418 -6.17 -12.39 21.52
N ALA A 419 -4.94 -12.27 21.03
CA ALA A 419 -3.80 -11.80 21.81
C ALA A 419 -3.63 -10.27 21.76
N THR A 420 -3.88 -9.63 20.62
CA THR A 420 -3.63 -8.19 20.46
C THR A 420 -4.72 -7.31 21.08
N VAL A 421 -5.98 -7.75 21.12
CA VAL A 421 -7.09 -6.97 21.70
C VAL A 421 -6.90 -6.72 23.20
N PRO A 422 -6.61 -7.73 24.06
CA PRO A 422 -6.34 -7.47 25.48
C PRO A 422 -5.14 -6.55 25.69
N ALA A 423 -4.07 -6.71 24.90
CA ALA A 423 -2.89 -5.85 24.96
C ALA A 423 -3.25 -4.39 24.60
N ALA A 424 -3.98 -4.19 23.50
CA ALA A 424 -4.48 -2.88 23.08
C ALA A 424 -5.35 -2.22 24.17
N VAL A 425 -6.29 -2.97 24.76
CA VAL A 425 -7.15 -2.50 25.85
C VAL A 425 -6.32 -2.10 27.07
N MET A 426 -5.31 -2.89 27.45
CA MET A 426 -4.43 -2.57 28.58
C MET A 426 -3.64 -1.28 28.34
N VAL A 427 -3.10 -1.09 27.14
CA VAL A 427 -2.35 0.14 26.79
C VAL A 427 -3.28 1.36 26.83
N ILE A 428 -4.45 1.28 26.21
CA ILE A 428 -5.47 2.35 26.25
C ILE A 428 -5.89 2.64 27.69
N ALA A 429 -6.19 1.60 28.48
CA ALA A 429 -6.58 1.73 29.87
C ALA A 429 -5.48 2.35 30.73
N GLY A 430 -4.20 2.03 30.47
CA GLY A 430 -3.05 2.63 31.14
C GLY A 430 -2.96 4.14 30.91
N PHE A 431 -3.13 4.59 29.67
CA PHE A 431 -3.17 6.02 29.34
C PHE A 431 -4.41 6.72 29.91
N ALA A 432 -5.59 6.09 29.81
CA ALA A 432 -6.82 6.61 30.39
C ALA A 432 -6.74 6.72 31.92
N TRP A 433 -6.12 5.74 32.58
CA TRP A 433 -5.88 5.76 34.02
C TRP A 433 -4.87 6.84 34.41
N GLY A 434 -3.77 6.98 33.67
CA GLY A 434 -2.82 8.08 33.85
C GLY A 434 -3.51 9.44 33.76
N LEU A 435 -4.36 9.64 32.74
CA LEU A 435 -5.17 10.84 32.59
C LEU A 435 -6.14 11.05 33.76
N ALA A 436 -6.80 9.99 34.22
CA ALA A 436 -7.70 10.05 35.38
C ALA A 436 -6.96 10.45 36.66
N VAL A 437 -5.75 9.92 36.89
CA VAL A 437 -4.89 10.33 38.01
C VAL A 437 -4.51 11.81 37.90
N LEU A 438 -4.09 12.27 36.72
CA LEU A 438 -3.76 13.68 36.48
C LEU A 438 -4.99 14.59 36.72
N ALA A 439 -6.19 14.15 36.32
CA ALA A 439 -7.44 14.86 36.52
C ALA A 439 -7.91 14.87 38.00
N GLN A 440 -7.74 13.77 38.74
CA GLN A 440 -8.11 13.69 40.16
C GLN A 440 -7.18 14.51 41.05
N LEU A 441 -5.89 14.64 40.67
CA LEU A 441 -4.92 15.48 41.38
C LEU A 441 -5.20 16.99 41.22
N ARG A 442 -6.15 17.37 40.34
CA ARG A 442 -6.59 18.74 40.08
C ARG A 442 -8.10 18.79 39.83
N THR A 443 -8.91 19.05 40.85
CA THR A 443 -10.37 19.14 40.71
C THR A 443 -10.82 20.18 39.66
N ALA A 444 -11.24 19.66 38.49
CA ALA A 444 -12.22 20.19 37.53
C ALA A 444 -11.88 21.39 36.61
N ASN A 445 -10.75 21.39 35.89
CA ASN A 445 -10.71 22.14 34.62
C ASN A 445 -9.91 21.43 33.52
N MET A 446 -10.50 20.38 32.96
CA MET A 446 -9.99 19.65 31.79
C MET A 446 -10.14 20.44 30.48
N ARG A 447 -10.79 21.61 30.48
CA ARG A 447 -11.00 22.41 29.26
C ARG A 447 -9.68 22.81 28.63
N ILE A 448 -8.69 23.21 29.43
CA ILE A 448 -7.39 23.65 28.90
C ILE A 448 -6.63 22.50 28.21
N PRO A 449 -6.40 21.34 28.86
CA PRO A 449 -5.82 20.18 28.18
C PRO A 449 -6.55 19.75 26.90
N VAL A 450 -7.89 19.78 26.91
CA VAL A 450 -8.73 19.43 25.75
C VAL A 450 -8.54 20.43 24.61
N ILE A 451 -8.54 21.73 24.89
CA ILE A 451 -8.27 22.76 23.87
C ILE A 451 -6.86 22.58 23.29
N GLY A 452 -5.85 22.33 24.13
CA GLY A 452 -4.48 22.08 23.65
C GLY A 452 -4.39 20.86 22.73
N ALA A 453 -5.07 19.76 23.09
CA ALA A 453 -5.11 18.57 22.24
C ALA A 453 -5.86 18.81 20.91
N ALA A 454 -6.96 19.58 20.94
CA ALA A 454 -7.67 19.99 19.74
C ALA A 454 -6.80 20.87 18.83
N VAL A 455 -6.03 21.80 19.40
CA VAL A 455 -5.04 22.60 18.65
C VAL A 455 -3.97 21.71 18.02
N TYR A 456 -3.46 20.71 18.74
CA TYR A 456 -2.46 19.79 18.21
C TYR A 456 -2.95 19.11 16.92
N PHE A 457 -4.09 18.42 16.98
CA PHE A 457 -4.62 17.69 15.82
C PHE A 457 -5.08 18.66 14.73
N GLY A 458 -5.76 19.75 15.09
CA GLY A 458 -6.21 20.77 14.13
C GLY A 458 -5.05 21.37 13.36
N ALA A 459 -3.96 21.74 14.04
CA ALA A 459 -2.76 22.27 13.41
C ALA A 459 -2.04 21.22 12.54
N PHE A 460 -1.90 19.99 13.03
CA PHE A 460 -1.22 18.92 12.30
C PHE A 460 -1.92 18.61 10.98
N TYR A 461 -3.24 18.38 11.02
CA TYR A 461 -4.02 18.12 9.80
C TYR A 461 -4.15 19.36 8.90
N ALA A 462 -4.17 20.58 9.47
CA ALA A 462 -4.12 21.79 8.66
C ALA A 462 -2.79 21.93 7.89
N ILE A 463 -1.65 21.53 8.48
CA ILE A 463 -0.36 21.49 7.78
C ILE A 463 -0.39 20.48 6.63
N LEU A 464 -0.93 19.27 6.87
CA LEU A 464 -1.08 18.27 5.81
C LEU A 464 -1.92 18.81 4.65
N MET A 465 -3.08 19.38 4.96
CA MET A 465 -4.01 19.93 3.97
C MET A 465 -3.40 21.11 3.22
N ALA A 466 -2.74 22.04 3.91
CA ALA A 466 -2.08 23.20 3.31
C ALA A 466 -0.94 22.81 2.36
N ARG A 467 -0.27 21.67 2.64
CA ARG A 467 0.77 21.09 1.77
C ARG A 467 0.22 20.13 0.72
N GLY A 468 -1.08 19.88 0.68
CA GLY A 468 -1.71 18.94 -0.24
C GLY A 468 -1.28 17.48 -0.05
N ILE A 469 -0.89 17.11 1.18
CA ILE A 469 -0.36 15.79 1.50
C ILE A 469 -1.53 14.85 1.84
N THR A 470 -1.69 13.80 1.04
CA THR A 470 -2.59 12.69 1.32
C THR A 470 -1.89 11.68 2.22
N LEU A 471 -2.65 10.95 3.04
CA LEU A 471 -2.13 9.84 3.84
C LEU A 471 -2.04 8.58 2.98
N SER A 472 -1.19 8.65 1.96
CA SER A 472 -1.01 7.63 0.92
C SER A 472 0.46 7.54 0.52
N MET A 473 0.88 6.35 0.08
CA MET A 473 2.25 6.14 -0.43
C MET A 473 2.53 6.99 -1.67
N SER A 474 1.51 7.39 -2.43
CA SER A 474 1.64 8.28 -3.60
C SER A 474 2.13 9.69 -3.27
N VAL A 475 2.31 10.03 -1.99
CA VAL A 475 3.02 11.26 -1.60
C VAL A 475 4.51 11.19 -1.95
N PHE A 476 5.06 9.99 -2.13
CA PHE A 476 6.43 9.79 -2.54
C PHE A 476 6.52 9.87 -4.06
N ASN A 477 7.33 10.81 -4.53
CA ASN A 477 7.62 10.93 -5.95
C ASN A 477 8.92 10.22 -6.32
N SER A 478 9.76 9.89 -5.35
CA SER A 478 10.89 9.00 -5.49
C SER A 478 11.07 8.23 -4.18
N GLU A 479 11.73 7.07 -4.23
CA GLU A 479 12.07 6.34 -2.99
C GLU A 479 12.96 7.16 -2.04
N SER A 480 13.74 8.10 -2.59
CA SER A 480 14.57 9.01 -1.81
C SER A 480 13.77 9.95 -0.91
N ASP A 481 12.48 10.18 -1.22
CA ASP A 481 11.59 11.06 -0.45
C ASP A 481 11.07 10.42 0.84
N VAL A 482 11.17 9.09 0.97
CA VAL A 482 10.59 8.34 2.10
C VAL A 482 11.17 8.80 3.44
N VAL A 483 12.49 8.85 3.56
CA VAL A 483 13.18 9.26 4.81
C VAL A 483 12.96 10.74 5.12
N PRO A 484 13.15 11.69 4.17
CA PRO A 484 12.82 13.10 4.37
C PRO A 484 11.37 13.31 4.81
N PHE A 485 10.40 12.66 4.16
CA PHE A 485 8.99 12.81 4.49
C PHE A 485 8.72 12.47 5.96
N PHE A 486 9.17 11.31 6.42
CA PHE A 486 8.98 10.90 7.80
C PHE A 486 9.68 11.83 8.79
N THR A 487 10.88 12.30 8.45
CA THR A 487 11.62 13.30 9.25
C THR A 487 10.84 14.61 9.37
N TRP A 488 10.29 15.11 8.27
CA TRP A 488 9.45 16.30 8.26
C TRP A 488 8.14 16.10 9.03
N ARG A 489 7.51 14.93 8.97
CA ARG A 489 6.30 14.62 9.77
C ARG A 489 6.58 14.62 11.27
N MET A 490 7.75 14.15 11.69
CA MET A 490 8.20 14.26 13.07
C MET A 490 8.41 15.73 13.47
N GLY A 491 8.99 16.54 12.59
CA GLY A 491 9.12 17.99 12.78
C GLY A 491 7.77 18.71 12.91
N ASP A 492 6.82 18.42 12.03
CA ASP A 492 5.46 18.97 12.08
C ASP A 492 4.78 18.62 13.42
N SER A 493 4.89 17.35 13.85
CA SER A 493 4.37 16.92 15.16
C SER A 493 5.01 17.68 16.32
N MET A 494 6.33 17.92 16.29
CA MET A 494 7.03 18.69 17.31
C MET A 494 6.53 20.13 17.39
N VAL A 495 6.35 20.79 16.24
CA VAL A 495 5.82 22.16 16.16
C VAL A 495 4.40 22.23 16.73
N CYS A 496 3.53 21.29 16.34
CA CYS A 496 2.17 21.20 16.86
C CYS A 496 2.13 20.94 18.38
N ALA A 497 3.02 20.07 18.88
CA ALA A 497 3.13 19.76 20.30
C ALA A 497 3.62 20.96 21.12
N PHE A 498 4.59 21.71 20.58
CA PHE A 498 5.06 22.97 21.15
C PHE A 498 3.90 23.98 21.24
N LEU A 499 3.16 24.17 20.14
CA LEU A 499 2.02 25.09 20.07
C LEU A 499 0.93 24.73 21.08
N ALA A 500 0.55 23.45 21.16
CA ALA A 500 -0.42 22.94 22.13
C ALA A 500 0.02 23.18 23.57
N SER A 501 1.30 22.96 23.87
CA SER A 501 1.90 23.18 25.19
C SER A 501 1.96 24.67 25.55
N ALA A 502 2.30 25.53 24.59
CA ALA A 502 2.34 26.99 24.76
C ALA A 502 0.94 27.57 25.01
N ILE A 503 -0.07 27.18 24.22
CA ILE A 503 -1.46 27.61 24.41
C ILE A 503 -2.00 27.10 25.76
N SER A 504 -1.68 25.87 26.14
CA SER A 504 -2.04 25.33 27.46
C SER A 504 -1.46 26.17 28.60
N GLY A 505 -0.19 26.56 28.50
CA GLY A 505 0.48 27.46 29.45
C GLY A 505 -0.16 28.85 29.47
N TRP A 506 -0.44 29.41 28.29
CA TRP A 506 -1.09 30.71 28.13
C TRP A 506 -2.47 30.72 28.79
N LEU A 507 -3.36 29.79 28.45
CA LEU A 507 -4.71 29.68 29.03
C LEU A 507 -4.66 29.44 30.55
N ALA A 508 -3.62 28.75 31.04
CA ALA A 508 -3.44 28.54 32.47
C ALA A 508 -3.07 29.82 33.26
N CYS A 509 -2.78 30.94 32.60
CA CYS A 509 -2.61 32.24 33.29
C CYS A 509 -3.93 32.86 33.76
N GLN A 510 -5.08 32.39 33.27
CA GLN A 510 -6.39 32.85 33.73
C GLN A 510 -6.69 32.23 35.11
N GLY A 511 -6.18 32.86 36.19
CA GLY A 511 -6.46 32.49 37.58
C GLY A 511 -5.23 32.33 38.49
N ARG A 512 -5.45 32.06 39.78
CA ARG A 512 -4.40 31.89 40.81
C ARG A 512 -3.78 30.47 40.81
N LYS A 513 -3.34 29.98 39.65
CA LYS A 513 -2.73 28.63 39.53
C LYS A 513 -1.27 28.63 40.00
N LYS A 514 -0.80 27.55 40.63
CA LYS A 514 0.62 27.36 41.00
C LYS A 514 1.40 26.75 39.83
N PRO A 515 2.73 26.92 39.73
CA PRO A 515 3.54 26.35 38.63
C PRO A 515 3.32 24.84 38.43
N ALA A 516 3.23 24.08 39.53
CA ALA A 516 2.95 22.65 39.49
C ALA A 516 1.58 22.33 38.86
N ASP A 517 0.57 23.18 39.05
CA ASP A 517 -0.74 22.97 38.44
C ASP A 517 -0.70 23.28 36.93
N VAL A 518 0.19 24.17 36.47
CA VAL A 518 0.39 24.47 35.05
C VAL A 518 1.11 23.31 34.36
N LEU A 519 2.18 22.82 34.97
CA LEU A 519 2.93 21.65 34.51
C LEU A 519 2.02 20.42 34.33
N MET A 520 1.17 20.15 35.33
CA MET A 520 0.20 19.06 35.28
C MET A 520 -0.83 19.24 34.17
N SER A 521 -1.24 20.47 33.86
CA SER A 521 -2.13 20.72 32.72
C SER A 521 -1.45 20.51 31.37
N GLY A 522 -0.19 20.91 31.23
CA GLY A 522 0.62 20.60 30.04
C GLY A 522 0.77 19.08 29.88
N LEU A 523 1.09 18.38 30.97
CA LEU A 523 1.21 16.92 30.95
C LEU A 523 -0.13 16.21 30.64
N ALA A 524 -1.25 16.71 31.17
CA ALA A 524 -2.58 16.19 30.84
C ALA A 524 -2.95 16.45 29.36
N CYS A 525 -2.50 17.56 28.78
CA CYS A 525 -2.66 17.83 27.34
C CYS A 525 -1.90 16.80 26.51
N ILE A 526 -0.63 16.54 26.86
CA ILE A 526 0.21 15.52 26.23
C ILE A 526 -0.45 14.14 26.33
N TYR A 527 -0.96 13.77 27.51
CA TYR A 527 -1.67 12.50 27.71
C TYR A 527 -2.95 12.37 26.88
N LEU A 528 -3.69 13.46 26.65
CA LEU A 528 -4.85 13.45 25.76
C LEU A 528 -4.45 13.22 24.30
N ILE A 529 -3.38 13.88 23.84
CA ILE A 529 -2.82 13.68 22.50
C ILE A 529 -2.36 12.22 22.35
N MET A 530 -1.57 11.72 23.30
CA MET A 530 -1.08 10.35 23.30
C MET A 530 -2.21 9.33 23.38
N LEU A 531 -3.23 9.54 24.21
CA LEU A 531 -4.39 8.64 24.29
C LEU A 531 -5.11 8.54 22.94
N ALA A 532 -5.34 9.68 22.27
CA ALA A 532 -5.97 9.70 20.95
C ALA A 532 -5.11 8.98 19.89
N LEU A 533 -3.79 9.18 19.89
CA LEU A 533 -2.87 8.48 18.99
C LEU A 533 -2.80 6.98 19.28
N VAL A 534 -2.70 6.59 20.55
CA VAL A 534 -2.66 5.20 21.00
C VAL A 534 -3.93 4.45 20.63
N ILE A 535 -5.10 5.09 20.70
CA ILE A 535 -6.36 4.48 20.23
C ILE A 535 -6.28 4.21 18.72
N GLN A 536 -5.77 5.15 17.93
CA GLN A 536 -5.64 4.98 16.47
C GLN A 536 -4.63 3.87 16.13
N ILE A 537 -3.47 3.85 16.80
CA ILE A 537 -2.45 2.78 16.68
C ILE A 537 -3.03 1.42 17.08
N ALA A 538 -3.78 1.37 18.18
CA ALA A 538 -4.39 0.14 18.68
C ALA A 538 -5.37 -0.47 17.68
N VAL A 539 -6.16 0.35 16.97
CA VAL A 539 -7.04 -0.13 15.90
C VAL A 539 -6.22 -0.84 14.82
N SER A 540 -5.16 -0.22 14.30
CA SER A 540 -4.30 -0.84 13.27
C SER A 540 -3.62 -2.11 13.76
N VAL A 541 -3.12 -2.13 15.01
CA VAL A 541 -2.52 -3.34 15.61
C VAL A 541 -3.53 -4.48 15.78
N VAL A 542 -4.80 -4.17 16.05
CA VAL A 542 -5.85 -5.19 16.11
C VAL A 542 -6.21 -5.68 14.70
N LEU A 543 -6.22 -4.80 13.71
CA LEU A 543 -6.60 -5.18 12.35
C LEU A 543 -5.52 -6.02 11.65
N ASP A 544 -4.28 -5.54 11.66
CA ASP A 544 -3.15 -6.06 10.87
C ASP A 544 -2.04 -6.69 11.71
N GLY A 545 -2.08 -6.55 13.04
CA GLY A 545 -1.00 -7.00 13.91
C GLY A 545 0.19 -6.03 13.92
N VAL A 546 1.31 -6.50 14.48
CA VAL A 546 2.53 -5.69 14.68
C VAL A 546 3.68 -6.12 13.77
N ARG A 547 3.62 -7.35 13.25
CA ARG A 547 4.69 -8.02 12.49
C ARG A 547 4.09 -8.59 11.22
N PHE A 548 4.72 -8.34 10.08
CA PHE A 548 4.20 -8.69 8.76
C PHE A 548 5.01 -9.83 8.14
N THR A 549 5.04 -10.99 8.80
CA THR A 549 5.86 -12.14 8.35
C THR A 549 5.09 -13.15 7.50
N ARG A 550 3.76 -13.10 7.51
CA ARG A 550 2.89 -14.02 6.76
C ARG A 550 1.95 -13.31 5.79
N TYR A 551 1.67 -12.04 6.01
CA TYR A 551 0.81 -11.25 5.15
C TYR A 551 1.31 -9.82 5.17
N LEU A 552 1.05 -9.09 4.09
CA LEU A 552 1.30 -7.66 4.04
C LEU A 552 0.10 -6.92 4.68
N PRO A 553 0.33 -5.77 5.33
CA PRO A 553 -0.76 -5.00 5.91
C PRO A 553 -1.61 -4.34 4.82
N ASP A 554 -2.82 -3.92 5.18
CA ASP A 554 -3.56 -2.98 4.34
C ASP A 554 -2.80 -1.65 4.30
N PHE A 555 -2.21 -1.33 3.16
CA PHE A 555 -1.38 -0.12 3.00
C PHE A 555 -2.14 1.19 3.25
N ARG A 556 -3.47 1.22 3.12
CA ARG A 556 -4.29 2.40 3.44
C ARG A 556 -4.27 2.68 4.94
N ILE A 557 -4.42 1.62 5.74
CA ILE A 557 -4.43 1.69 7.20
C ILE A 557 -3.00 1.81 7.72
N ALA A 558 -2.07 1.05 7.14
CA ALA A 558 -0.67 1.00 7.54
C ALA A 558 0.00 2.38 7.41
N PHE A 559 -0.22 3.10 6.31
CA PHE A 559 0.39 4.42 6.12
C PHE A 559 0.01 5.38 7.25
N LYS A 560 -1.28 5.44 7.59
CA LYS A 560 -1.77 6.24 8.71
C LYS A 560 -1.17 5.76 10.05
N TYR A 561 -1.12 4.45 10.27
CA TYR A 561 -0.49 3.85 11.45
C TYR A 561 0.97 4.30 11.63
N TYR A 562 1.77 4.35 10.57
CA TYR A 562 3.13 4.88 10.65
C TYR A 562 3.16 6.36 11.06
N VAL A 563 2.31 7.19 10.46
CA VAL A 563 2.23 8.61 10.82
C VAL A 563 1.82 8.80 12.28
N ASP A 564 0.92 7.97 12.82
CA ASP A 564 0.53 8.00 14.24
C ASP A 564 1.67 7.55 15.17
N LEU A 565 2.46 6.54 14.77
CA LEU A 565 3.64 6.08 15.51
C LEU A 565 4.73 7.16 15.59
N LEU A 566 4.98 7.88 14.48
CA LEU A 566 5.94 8.97 14.45
C LEU A 566 5.52 10.13 15.35
N GLN A 567 4.24 10.51 15.31
CA GLN A 567 3.69 11.51 16.22
C GLN A 567 3.83 11.07 17.69
N THR A 568 3.50 9.81 18.00
CA THR A 568 3.60 9.28 19.37
C THR A 568 5.06 9.24 19.85
N THR A 569 6.00 8.94 18.96
CA THR A 569 7.43 8.99 19.24
C THR A 569 7.85 10.39 19.69
N VAL A 570 7.53 11.41 18.88
CA VAL A 570 7.91 12.80 19.12
C VAL A 570 7.26 13.34 20.39
N VAL A 571 5.94 13.19 20.52
CA VAL A 571 5.16 13.69 21.66
C VAL A 571 5.55 12.97 22.96
N GLY A 572 5.76 11.66 22.91
CA GLY A 572 6.10 10.84 24.07
C GLY A 572 7.51 11.11 24.59
N VAL A 573 8.53 11.02 23.74
CA VAL A 573 9.94 11.24 24.14
C VAL A 573 10.17 12.67 24.64
N SER A 574 9.48 13.64 24.03
CA SER A 574 9.64 15.07 24.36
C SER A 574 8.73 15.52 25.49
N SER A 575 7.94 14.63 26.11
CA SER A 575 6.92 14.98 27.09
C SER A 575 7.44 15.82 28.28
N PRO A 576 8.66 15.60 28.84
CA PRO A 576 9.16 16.42 29.94
C PRO A 576 9.42 17.87 29.52
N VAL A 577 9.98 18.06 28.32
CA VAL A 577 10.30 19.38 27.74
C VAL A 577 9.00 20.11 27.40
N LEU A 578 8.08 19.43 26.72
CA LEU A 578 6.76 19.97 26.34
C LEU A 578 5.96 20.43 27.57
N ALA A 579 5.94 19.64 28.65
CA ALA A 579 5.28 20.04 29.89
C ALA A 579 5.98 21.26 30.54
N GLY A 580 7.31 21.38 30.42
CA GLY A 580 8.08 22.55 30.85
C GLY A 580 7.74 23.83 30.09
N ILE A 581 7.48 23.75 28.78
CA ILE A 581 7.08 24.90 27.94
C ILE A 581 5.80 25.55 28.48
N SER A 582 4.82 24.76 28.93
CA SER A 582 3.61 25.31 29.55
C SER A 582 3.92 26.18 30.77
N ILE A 583 4.90 25.80 31.60
CA ILE A 583 5.35 26.62 32.74
C ILE A 583 6.03 27.89 32.24
N PHE A 584 6.93 27.77 31.26
CA PHE A 584 7.70 28.89 30.75
C PHE A 584 6.79 29.98 30.17
N VAL A 585 5.84 29.61 29.31
CA VAL A 585 4.86 30.56 28.73
C VAL A 585 3.98 31.17 29.81
N TRP A 586 3.56 30.36 30.79
CA TRP A 586 2.79 30.87 31.92
C TRP A 586 3.58 31.89 32.76
N TRP A 587 4.86 31.63 33.00
CA TRP A 587 5.75 32.51 33.74
C TRP A 587 5.96 33.82 32.99
N LEU A 588 6.28 33.75 31.69
CA LEU A 588 6.43 34.93 30.82
C LEU A 588 5.20 35.80 30.85
N ARG A 589 4.01 35.24 30.59
CA ARG A 589 2.75 35.99 30.57
C ARG A 589 2.43 36.64 31.92
N ARG A 590 2.73 35.95 33.03
CA ARG A 590 2.50 36.48 34.39
C ARG A 590 3.43 37.64 34.73
N HIS A 591 4.68 37.63 34.26
CA HIS A 591 5.68 38.64 34.59
C HIS A 591 5.80 39.76 33.55
N ALA A 592 5.42 39.52 32.30
CA ALA A 592 5.33 40.56 31.26
C ALA A 592 4.28 41.65 31.61
N GLY A 593 3.25 41.30 32.39
CA GLY A 593 2.28 42.28 32.92
C GLY A 593 2.82 43.18 34.05
N ILE A 594 3.92 42.79 34.71
CA ILE A 594 4.55 43.58 35.79
C ILE A 594 5.44 44.69 35.20
N ILE A 595 5.94 44.50 33.98
CA ILE A 595 6.82 45.48 33.29
C ILE A 595 6.02 46.67 32.73
N ARG A 596 4.73 46.53 32.42
CA ARG A 596 3.89 47.65 31.93
C ARG A 596 3.31 48.57 33.02
N VAL A 597 3.38 48.20 34.30
CA VAL A 597 2.80 49.01 35.41
C VAL A 597 3.87 49.85 36.14
N GLY A 598 5.16 49.65 35.85
CA GLY A 598 6.26 50.40 36.47
C GLY A 598 6.50 51.81 35.94
N ALA A 599 5.90 52.23 34.82
CA ALA A 599 6.23 53.49 34.15
C ALA A 599 5.27 54.67 34.44
N ARG A 600 4.29 54.54 35.35
CA ARG A 600 3.30 55.63 35.59
C ARG A 600 3.03 56.03 37.04
N ARG A 601 3.95 55.77 37.97
CA ARG A 601 3.85 56.33 39.34
C ARG A 601 5.21 56.75 39.88
N ARG A 602 5.70 57.91 39.41
CA ARG A 602 6.56 58.83 40.17
C ARG A 602 6.52 60.19 39.48
N GLY A 603 5.78 61.14 40.06
CA GLY A 603 5.79 62.52 39.57
C GLY A 603 4.49 63.29 39.81
N ARG A 604 4.23 63.62 41.09
CA ARG A 604 3.67 64.90 41.58
C ARG A 604 2.90 64.67 42.89
N ARG A 605 3.64 64.84 44.00
CA ARG A 605 3.09 65.37 45.25
C ARG A 605 3.69 66.77 45.42
N SER A 606 2.85 67.67 45.92
CA SER A 606 3.15 68.93 46.60
C SER A 606 3.34 70.20 45.76
N LEU A 607 2.38 71.13 45.96
CA LEU A 607 2.45 72.60 46.15
C LEU A 607 1.15 73.18 45.55
N ALA A 608 0.34 74.03 46.20
CA ALA A 608 0.47 74.77 47.42
C ALA A 608 -0.93 75.20 47.98
N ARG A 609 -0.87 75.75 49.19
CA ARG A 609 -1.90 76.38 50.04
C ARG A 609 -2.94 77.27 49.34
N GLY A 610 -4.11 77.29 49.95
CA GLY A 610 -5.20 78.27 49.83
C GLY A 610 -6.25 77.93 50.87
#